data_AF-A0A3E0D7I2-F1
#
_entry.id   AF-A0A3E0D7I2-F1
#
_cell.length_a   1.000
_cell.length_b   1.000
_cell.length_c   1.000
_cell.angle_alpha   90.00
_cell.angle_beta   90.00
_cell.angle_gamma   90.00
#
_symmetry.space_group_name_H-M   'P 1'
#
loop_
_entity.id
_entity.type
_entity.pdbx_description
1 polymer ?
#
loop_
_entity_poly.entity_id
_entity_poly.type
_entity_poly.pdbx_seq_one_letter_code
_entity_poly.pdbx_strand_id
1 'polypeptide(L)'
;MLSISKILKRKKFLGLICRCKDESFISEFAEYYLKEGVDHLYIIDDNSEDKSIYEKIKSNKKITILYKKNIISNNSANELYKKIKSLFTWIIYVDADEFITTKRNKNHTIREEIKNNFSEVDCIKIPWVMMSSNNIKETPKSILNKNIWRWNHDKEHPNDIHKFRCRKNEIEVKCIFKTSRFSDIKDHHPITNKESKSSIVNSINKEEEELSPFYKNLNEEKIKKAYLVCYHYRIISQENNLNKLKNNMWYKNKGYTLNDLRQSDHAEVFDNHMSIKNNTRKIFIIGFNRCGTRSLHYLFKENGLSCIHWDSDNLVKTIEKNIKAGKKAFYNGHTVNSNVNSYCSYEDAQVFSDFTCHEIDKDAKDYYKKLDYDYPNSKFILNIRNVDDWIKSRKKHSNGLIVEKQKKYHNCSEDQLDAIWKTMWDKSIKEMKEYFSNRDNDFIIFDIDNDDIKKISDFLEDDFVLDTQFYTHIK
;
A
#
# COMPACT_ATOMS: atom_id res chain seq x y z
N MET A 1 38.74 -12.39 -40.05
CA MET A 1 37.65 -11.45 -39.73
C MET A 1 36.60 -12.19 -38.92
N LEU A 2 36.61 -12.04 -37.59
CA LEU A 2 35.55 -12.54 -36.71
C LEU A 2 34.63 -11.36 -36.38
N SER A 3 33.37 -11.49 -36.78
CA SER A 3 32.31 -10.51 -36.66
C SER A 3 32.12 -10.03 -35.22
N ILE A 4 32.38 -8.75 -34.99
CA ILE A 4 32.05 -8.01 -33.77
C ILE A 4 30.53 -7.80 -33.76
N SER A 5 29.77 -8.82 -33.37
CA SER A 5 28.42 -8.60 -32.86
C SER A 5 28.51 -8.45 -31.34
N LYS A 6 28.77 -7.22 -30.88
CA LYS A 6 28.49 -6.83 -29.49
C LYS A 6 27.04 -7.25 -29.20
N ILE A 7 26.86 -8.24 -28.32
CA ILE A 7 25.59 -8.46 -27.65
C ILE A 7 25.27 -7.16 -26.91
N LEU A 8 24.47 -6.29 -27.54
CA LEU A 8 23.92 -5.10 -26.90
C LEU A 8 23.12 -5.61 -25.70
N LYS A 9 23.67 -5.48 -24.49
CA LYS A 9 22.91 -5.75 -23.26
C LYS A 9 21.63 -4.92 -23.35
N ARG A 10 20.48 -5.60 -23.44
CA ARG A 10 19.17 -4.98 -23.49
C ARG A 10 19.06 -4.03 -22.28
N LYS A 11 18.71 -2.76 -22.54
CA LYS A 11 18.48 -1.79 -21.47
C LYS A 11 17.45 -2.34 -20.49
N LYS A 12 17.73 -2.19 -19.19
CA LYS A 12 16.72 -2.34 -18.13
C LYS A 12 15.62 -1.29 -18.35
N PHE A 13 14.44 -1.53 -17.81
CA PHE A 13 13.30 -0.65 -18.02
C PHE A 13 13.37 0.58 -17.11
N LEU A 14 13.50 0.40 -15.79
CA LEU A 14 13.38 1.47 -14.80
C LEU A 14 14.54 1.43 -13.80
N GLY A 15 15.32 2.51 -13.74
CA GLY A 15 16.33 2.73 -12.70
C GLY A 15 15.90 3.80 -11.71
N LEU A 16 16.45 3.80 -10.50
CA LEU A 16 16.21 4.85 -9.52
C LEU A 16 17.52 5.35 -8.91
N ILE A 17 17.66 6.67 -8.80
CA ILE A 17 18.70 7.34 -8.02
C ILE A 17 18.05 7.94 -6.78
N CYS A 18 18.61 7.66 -5.61
CA CYS A 18 18.17 8.16 -4.31
C CYS A 18 19.30 8.94 -3.65
N ARG A 19 18.99 10.07 -2.99
CA ARG A 19 19.88 10.67 -1.98
C ARG A 19 19.44 10.23 -0.58
N CYS A 20 20.40 9.96 0.29
CA CYS A 20 20.16 9.55 1.67
C CYS A 20 21.15 10.27 2.61
N LYS A 21 20.64 10.82 3.71
CA LYS A 21 21.37 11.39 4.84
C LYS A 21 20.63 11.04 6.14
N ASP A 22 21.04 9.94 6.76
CA ASP A 22 20.55 9.47 8.08
C ASP A 22 19.07 9.04 8.13
N GLU A 23 18.44 8.71 7.00
CA GLU A 23 17.09 8.13 7.00
C GLU A 23 17.11 6.65 7.42
N SER A 24 16.77 6.38 8.68
CA SER A 24 16.71 5.03 9.26
C SER A 24 15.78 4.06 8.52
N PHE A 25 14.81 4.58 7.77
CA PHE A 25 13.83 3.84 6.97
C PHE A 25 14.30 3.57 5.53
N ILE A 26 15.57 3.79 5.18
CA ILE A 26 16.09 3.56 3.82
C ILE A 26 15.87 2.12 3.31
N SER A 27 15.79 1.15 4.22
CA SER A 27 15.44 -0.24 3.86
C SER A 27 13.99 -0.35 3.37
N GLU A 28 13.03 0.29 4.05
CA GLU A 28 11.62 0.35 3.62
C GLU A 28 11.49 1.07 2.27
N PHE A 29 12.21 2.18 2.09
CA PHE A 29 12.29 2.88 0.81
C PHE A 29 12.76 1.97 -0.34
N ALA A 30 13.84 1.22 -0.11
CA ALA A 30 14.38 0.33 -1.14
C ALA A 30 13.43 -0.83 -1.48
N GLU A 31 12.84 -1.46 -0.46
CA GLU A 31 11.86 -2.54 -0.64
C GLU A 31 10.63 -2.06 -1.40
N TYR A 32 10.10 -0.88 -1.06
CA TYR A 32 8.97 -0.27 -1.74
C TYR A 32 9.23 -0.07 -3.25
N TYR A 33 10.32 0.61 -3.62
CA TYR A 33 10.60 0.87 -5.04
C TYR A 33 10.94 -0.39 -5.84
N LEU A 34 11.55 -1.40 -5.22
CA LEU A 34 11.74 -2.70 -5.86
C LEU A 34 10.39 -3.40 -6.12
N LYS A 35 9.43 -3.32 -5.19
CA LYS A 35 8.06 -3.81 -5.36
C LYS A 35 7.29 -3.06 -6.45
N GLU A 36 7.50 -1.75 -6.56
CA GLU A 36 6.94 -0.91 -7.63
C GLU A 36 7.61 -1.11 -9.01
N GLY A 37 8.53 -2.08 -9.09
CA GLY A 37 9.10 -2.53 -10.34
C GLY A 37 10.35 -1.78 -10.78
N VAL A 38 11.14 -1.20 -9.87
CA VAL A 38 12.49 -0.70 -10.20
C VAL A 38 13.44 -1.87 -10.44
N ASP A 39 14.19 -1.85 -11.56
CA ASP A 39 15.15 -2.92 -11.90
C ASP A 39 16.48 -2.81 -11.14
N HIS A 40 16.86 -1.58 -10.75
CA HIS A 40 18.06 -1.30 -9.97
C HIS A 40 17.95 0.04 -9.24
N LEU A 41 18.34 0.03 -7.97
CA LEU A 41 18.35 1.17 -7.08
C LEU A 41 19.79 1.63 -6.82
N TYR A 42 20.08 2.91 -7.03
CA TYR A 42 21.36 3.52 -6.66
C TYR A 42 21.13 4.52 -5.54
N ILE A 43 21.69 4.24 -4.37
CA ILE A 43 21.61 5.12 -3.20
C ILE A 43 22.92 5.87 -3.08
N ILE A 44 22.86 7.19 -3.14
CA ILE A 44 23.98 8.09 -2.85
C ILE A 44 23.84 8.52 -1.40
N ASP A 45 24.68 7.96 -0.54
CA ASP A 45 24.74 8.30 0.86
C ASP A 45 25.62 9.55 1.05
N ASP A 46 25.08 10.62 1.63
CA ASP A 46 25.78 11.86 1.94
C ASP A 46 26.48 11.80 3.31
N ASN A 47 27.26 10.75 3.50
CA ASN A 47 28.03 10.53 4.71
C ASN A 47 27.15 10.50 5.97
N SER A 48 26.09 9.70 5.96
CA SER A 48 25.28 9.39 7.15
C SER A 48 26.17 8.97 8.33
N GLU A 49 25.84 9.40 9.54
CA GLU A 49 26.53 9.04 10.78
C GLU A 49 26.39 7.54 11.07
N ASP A 50 25.17 7.02 10.91
CA ASP A 50 24.89 5.60 11.10
C ASP A 50 24.85 4.86 9.76
N LYS A 51 25.79 3.93 9.55
CA LYS A 51 25.82 3.06 8.36
C LYS A 51 25.01 1.77 8.55
N SER A 52 24.61 1.45 9.78
CA SER A 52 23.86 0.22 10.07
C SER A 52 22.46 0.23 9.43
N ILE A 53 21.94 1.41 9.08
CA ILE A 53 20.68 1.60 8.33
C ILE A 53 20.63 0.82 7.00
N TYR A 54 21.79 0.45 6.45
CA TYR A 54 21.93 -0.29 5.19
C TYR A 54 22.03 -1.81 5.34
N GLU A 55 22.13 -2.35 6.57
CA GLU A 55 22.45 -3.78 6.81
C GLU A 55 21.47 -4.74 6.13
N LYS A 56 20.17 -4.41 6.11
CA LYS A 56 19.13 -5.25 5.50
C LYS A 56 19.20 -5.28 3.97
N ILE A 57 19.80 -4.26 3.35
CA ILE A 57 19.77 -4.07 1.89
C ILE A 57 21.13 -4.17 1.21
N LYS A 58 22.25 -4.14 1.96
CA LYS A 58 23.61 -4.14 1.41
C LYS A 58 23.97 -5.36 0.57
N SER A 59 23.34 -6.52 0.82
CA SER A 59 23.60 -7.77 0.10
C SER A 59 22.71 -7.93 -1.15
N ASN A 60 21.73 -7.04 -1.35
CA ASN A 60 20.79 -7.15 -2.45
C ASN A 60 21.44 -6.72 -3.78
N LYS A 61 21.55 -7.65 -4.74
CA LYS A 61 22.17 -7.43 -6.06
C LYS A 61 21.48 -6.36 -6.92
N LYS A 62 20.25 -5.97 -6.60
CA LYS A 62 19.51 -4.90 -7.28
C LYS A 62 19.75 -3.52 -6.65
N ILE A 63 20.59 -3.42 -5.62
CA ILE A 63 20.86 -2.18 -4.89
C ILE A 63 22.37 -1.89 -4.97
N THR A 64 22.72 -0.62 -5.15
CA THR A 64 24.10 -0.14 -5.10
C THR A 64 24.17 1.08 -4.22
N ILE A 65 25.00 1.01 -3.18
CA ILE A 65 25.18 2.10 -2.21
C ILE A 65 26.52 2.77 -2.52
N LEU A 66 26.50 4.09 -2.71
CA LEU A 66 27.65 4.92 -3.00
C LEU A 66 27.86 5.90 -1.84
N TYR A 67 28.88 5.64 -1.04
CA TYR A 67 29.26 6.53 0.06
C TYR A 67 30.04 7.73 -0.49
N LYS A 68 29.47 8.92 -0.35
CA LYS A 68 30.06 10.17 -0.82
C LYS A 68 29.99 11.24 0.27
N LYS A 69 30.68 12.35 0.05
CA LYS A 69 30.61 13.57 0.87
C LYS A 69 30.29 14.76 -0.02
N ASN A 70 29.57 15.74 0.54
CA ASN A 70 29.24 17.00 -0.13
C ASN A 70 28.55 16.74 -1.48
N ILE A 71 27.56 15.83 -1.49
CA ILE A 71 27.00 15.29 -2.74
C ILE A 71 26.34 16.36 -3.61
N ILE A 72 25.83 17.43 -2.98
CA ILE A 72 25.19 18.57 -3.64
C ILE A 72 26.24 19.42 -4.36
N SER A 73 27.28 19.88 -3.65
CA SER A 73 28.33 20.70 -4.27
C SER A 73 29.08 19.94 -5.37
N ASN A 74 29.21 18.63 -5.21
CA ASN A 74 29.88 17.75 -6.17
C ASN A 74 28.95 17.25 -7.29
N ASN A 75 27.69 17.71 -7.35
CA ASN A 75 26.68 17.29 -8.33
C ASN A 75 26.62 15.76 -8.54
N SER A 76 26.76 15.01 -7.44
CA SER A 76 27.02 13.57 -7.48
C SER A 76 25.90 12.76 -8.12
N ALA A 77 24.65 13.23 -8.00
CA ALA A 77 23.50 12.62 -8.66
C ALA A 77 23.61 12.70 -10.17
N ASN A 78 23.92 13.88 -10.73
CA ASN A 78 24.08 14.05 -12.16
C ASN A 78 25.30 13.29 -12.72
N GLU A 79 26.42 13.27 -11.98
CA GLU A 79 27.57 12.45 -12.35
C GLU A 79 27.21 10.97 -12.44
N LEU A 80 26.47 10.46 -11.46
CA LEU A 80 26.00 9.07 -11.47
C LEU A 80 25.05 8.83 -12.64
N TYR A 81 24.07 9.71 -12.82
CA TYR A 81 23.12 9.64 -13.93
C TYR A 81 23.81 9.49 -15.27
N LYS A 82 24.82 10.33 -15.56
CA LYS A 82 25.61 10.24 -16.80
C LYS A 82 26.28 8.87 -17.00
N LYS A 83 26.73 8.23 -15.92
CA LYS A 83 27.36 6.90 -15.97
C LYS A 83 26.35 5.78 -16.21
N ILE A 84 25.13 5.90 -15.68
CA ILE A 84 24.14 4.81 -15.69
C ILE A 84 23.02 4.97 -16.71
N LYS A 85 22.81 6.16 -17.28
CA LYS A 85 21.67 6.46 -18.17
C LYS A 85 21.57 5.51 -19.38
N SER A 86 22.70 5.00 -19.87
CA SER A 86 22.73 4.04 -20.99
C SER A 86 22.18 2.67 -20.63
N LEU A 87 22.06 2.34 -19.33
CA LEU A 87 21.60 1.06 -18.82
C LEU A 87 20.07 0.96 -18.70
N PHE A 88 19.37 2.09 -18.65
CA PHE A 88 17.92 2.15 -18.36
C PHE A 88 17.15 2.85 -19.46
N THR A 89 15.87 2.51 -19.60
CA THR A 89 14.93 3.21 -20.50
C THR A 89 14.36 4.45 -19.81
N TRP A 90 13.86 4.25 -18.59
CA TRP A 90 13.31 5.26 -17.71
C TRP A 90 14.14 5.37 -16.45
N ILE A 91 14.18 6.57 -15.87
CA ILE A 91 14.81 6.77 -14.57
C ILE A 91 13.93 7.63 -13.65
N ILE A 92 14.05 7.36 -12.36
CA ILE A 92 13.48 8.15 -11.26
C ILE A 92 14.65 8.78 -10.50
N TYR A 93 14.51 10.05 -10.11
CA TYR A 93 15.42 10.71 -9.17
C TYR A 93 14.62 11.34 -8.03
N VAL A 94 14.80 10.81 -6.82
CA VAL A 94 14.07 11.20 -5.61
C VAL A 94 14.99 11.23 -4.39
N ASP A 95 14.54 11.87 -3.33
CA ASP A 95 15.14 11.84 -1.99
C ASP A 95 14.55 10.66 -1.19
N ALA A 96 15.25 10.19 -0.14
CA ALA A 96 14.84 9.00 0.61
C ALA A 96 13.47 9.15 1.31
N ASP A 97 13.02 10.39 1.55
CA ASP A 97 11.72 10.71 2.13
C ASP A 97 10.60 10.92 1.09
N GLU A 98 10.81 10.53 -0.17
CA GLU A 98 9.87 10.76 -1.27
C GLU A 98 9.43 9.46 -1.96
N PHE A 99 8.13 9.21 -1.90
CA PHE A 99 7.52 7.97 -2.38
C PHE A 99 6.50 8.26 -3.48
N ILE A 100 6.90 7.99 -4.73
CA ILE A 100 5.98 8.02 -5.86
C ILE A 100 5.03 6.83 -5.75
N THR A 101 3.73 7.05 -5.92
CA THR A 101 2.71 6.02 -5.83
C THR A 101 1.62 6.20 -6.88
N THR A 102 0.98 5.09 -7.27
CA THR A 102 -0.19 5.06 -8.16
C THR A 102 -1.46 5.38 -7.37
N LYS A 103 -2.27 6.35 -7.82
CA LYS A 103 -3.55 6.72 -7.15
C LYS A 103 -4.76 6.18 -7.90
N ARG A 104 -4.89 6.48 -9.20
CA ARG A 104 -6.04 6.04 -10.02
C ARG A 104 -6.12 4.52 -10.12
N ASN A 105 -5.00 3.85 -10.39
CA ASN A 105 -4.90 2.39 -10.50
C ASN A 105 -4.08 1.85 -9.32
N LYS A 106 -4.69 1.79 -8.13
CA LYS A 106 -3.97 1.50 -6.87
C LYS A 106 -3.18 0.18 -6.87
N ASN A 107 -3.69 -0.82 -7.61
CA ASN A 107 -3.10 -2.15 -7.70
C ASN A 107 -1.95 -2.25 -8.72
N HIS A 108 -1.75 -1.25 -9.58
CA HIS A 108 -0.60 -1.23 -10.48
C HIS A 108 0.68 -0.84 -9.75
N THR A 109 1.80 -1.38 -10.21
CA THR A 109 3.13 -0.86 -9.94
C THR A 109 3.40 0.43 -10.73
N ILE A 110 4.32 1.27 -10.28
CA ILE A 110 4.84 2.41 -11.08
C ILE A 110 5.24 1.95 -12.49
N ARG A 111 5.91 0.79 -12.61
CA ARG A 111 6.29 0.23 -13.91
C ARG A 111 5.10 -0.01 -14.83
N GLU A 112 4.05 -0.66 -14.34
CA GLU A 112 2.84 -0.94 -15.11
C GLU A 112 2.14 0.35 -15.50
N GLU A 113 2.08 1.31 -14.58
CA GLU A 113 1.47 2.61 -14.85
C GLU A 113 2.20 3.36 -15.96
N ILE A 114 3.54 3.36 -15.96
CA ILE A 114 4.35 3.92 -17.05
C ILE A 114 4.05 3.22 -18.38
N LYS A 115 4.04 1.89 -18.40
CA LYS A 115 3.80 1.11 -19.63
C LYS A 115 2.40 1.34 -20.20
N ASN A 116 1.40 1.37 -19.34
CA ASN A 116 0.00 1.39 -19.75
C ASN A 116 -0.48 2.80 -20.10
N ASN A 117 0.05 3.83 -19.45
CA ASN A 117 -0.48 5.19 -19.56
C ASN A 117 0.53 6.25 -20.03
N PHE A 118 1.84 5.96 -20.01
CA PHE A 118 2.89 6.95 -20.26
C PHE A 118 4.02 6.45 -21.19
N SER A 119 3.80 5.37 -21.96
CA SER A 119 4.84 4.80 -22.84
C SER A 119 5.32 5.78 -23.90
N GLU A 120 4.44 6.64 -24.39
CA GLU A 120 4.69 7.54 -25.54
C GLU A 120 5.30 8.89 -25.15
N VAL A 121 5.24 9.29 -23.88
CA VAL A 121 5.78 10.58 -23.42
C VAL A 121 7.26 10.46 -23.08
N ASP A 122 7.97 11.58 -22.96
CA ASP A 122 9.39 11.60 -22.63
C ASP A 122 9.64 11.88 -21.15
N CYS A 123 8.76 12.63 -20.49
CA CYS A 123 8.84 12.97 -19.07
C CYS A 123 7.45 13.08 -18.44
N ILE A 124 7.30 12.53 -17.24
CA ILE A 124 6.11 12.62 -16.41
C ILE A 124 6.45 13.52 -15.22
N LYS A 125 5.80 14.68 -15.09
CA LYS A 125 5.88 15.55 -13.90
C LYS A 125 4.88 15.07 -12.86
N ILE A 126 5.36 14.81 -11.65
CA ILE A 126 4.60 14.19 -10.56
C ILE A 126 4.61 15.14 -9.36
N PRO A 127 3.48 15.76 -9.00
CA PRO A 127 3.44 16.69 -7.89
C PRO A 127 3.64 15.99 -6.55
N TRP A 128 4.27 16.71 -5.62
CA TRP A 128 4.32 16.30 -4.23
C TRP A 128 2.94 16.34 -3.58
N VAL A 129 2.78 15.51 -2.55
CA VAL A 129 1.70 15.57 -1.56
C VAL A 129 2.40 15.53 -0.19
N MET A 130 2.26 16.60 0.59
CA MET A 130 2.98 16.78 1.84
C MET A 130 2.40 15.91 2.95
N MET A 131 3.17 14.95 3.44
CA MET A 131 2.79 14.11 4.58
C MET A 131 3.07 14.84 5.90
N SER A 132 2.39 14.41 6.95
CA SER A 132 2.44 15.01 8.28
C SER A 132 2.83 13.99 9.35
N SER A 133 3.50 14.45 10.40
CA SER A 133 3.82 13.59 11.55
C SER A 133 2.64 13.38 12.48
N ASN A 134 1.67 14.31 12.49
CA ASN A 134 0.54 14.27 13.42
C ASN A 134 0.98 14.05 14.88
N ASN A 135 2.01 14.81 15.29
CA ASN A 135 2.58 14.77 16.65
C ASN A 135 3.20 13.43 17.07
N ILE A 136 3.54 12.55 16.12
CA ILE A 136 4.34 11.35 16.41
C ILE A 136 5.66 11.78 17.07
N LYS A 137 5.94 11.21 18.25
CA LYS A 137 7.14 11.57 19.03
C LYS A 137 8.39 10.83 18.54
N GLU A 138 8.28 9.52 18.41
CA GLU A 138 9.37 8.62 18.03
C GLU A 138 9.21 8.19 16.57
N THR A 139 10.33 8.02 15.87
CA THR A 139 10.32 7.61 14.47
C THR A 139 9.74 6.19 14.38
N PRO A 140 8.63 5.99 13.65
CA PRO A 140 8.00 4.68 13.58
C PRO A 140 8.89 3.70 12.80
N LYS A 141 8.75 2.41 13.09
CA LYS A 141 9.45 1.34 12.34
C LYS A 141 9.15 1.37 10.84
N SER A 142 7.93 1.74 10.48
CA SER A 142 7.44 1.92 9.12
C SER A 142 6.77 3.28 9.03
N ILE A 143 7.34 4.18 8.23
CA ILE A 143 6.76 5.50 8.00
C ILE A 143 5.56 5.38 7.04
N LEU A 144 5.60 4.42 6.11
CA LEU A 144 4.50 4.19 5.18
C LEU A 144 3.23 3.67 5.89
N ASN A 145 3.39 2.94 6.99
CA ASN A 145 2.27 2.44 7.77
C ASN A 145 1.73 3.46 8.78
N LYS A 146 2.60 4.18 9.52
CA LYS A 146 2.15 5.05 10.63
C LYS A 146 1.95 6.52 10.25
N ASN A 147 2.70 7.07 9.28
CA ASN A 147 2.54 8.46 8.83
C ASN A 147 1.44 8.58 7.76
N ILE A 148 0.19 8.43 8.19
CA ILE A 148 -1.02 8.40 7.34
C ILE A 148 -1.83 9.70 7.36
N TRP A 149 -1.29 10.76 7.97
CA TRP A 149 -1.90 12.08 7.92
C TRP A 149 -1.13 12.94 6.94
N ARG A 150 -1.84 13.83 6.27
CA ARG A 150 -1.24 14.76 5.31
C ARG A 150 -1.95 16.10 5.31
N TRP A 151 -1.32 17.06 4.63
CA TRP A 151 -1.92 18.37 4.40
C TRP A 151 -3.18 18.24 3.54
N ASN A 152 -4.14 19.14 3.76
CA ASN A 152 -5.24 19.36 2.85
C ASN A 152 -4.84 20.41 1.80
N HIS A 153 -4.70 20.01 0.54
CA HIS A 153 -4.23 20.90 -0.54
C HIS A 153 -5.27 21.92 -1.01
N ASP A 154 -6.50 21.89 -0.49
CA ASP A 154 -7.49 22.96 -0.70
C ASP A 154 -7.26 24.14 0.26
N LYS A 155 -6.53 23.94 1.36
CA LYS A 155 -6.29 24.93 2.40
C LYS A 155 -5.01 25.74 2.17
N GLU A 156 -4.96 26.92 2.79
CA GLU A 156 -3.75 27.73 2.86
C GLU A 156 -2.98 27.42 4.14
N HIS A 157 -1.66 27.38 4.01
CA HIS A 157 -0.73 27.20 5.13
C HIS A 157 0.32 28.33 5.10
N PRO A 158 -0.05 29.59 5.40
CA PRO A 158 0.89 30.71 5.37
C PRO A 158 2.06 30.49 6.33
N ASN A 159 3.27 30.81 5.87
CA ASN A 159 4.48 30.72 6.68
C ASN A 159 5.54 31.67 6.12
N ASP A 160 6.15 32.48 6.99
CA ASP A 160 7.15 33.48 6.59
C ASP A 160 8.50 32.86 6.18
N ILE A 161 8.76 31.62 6.59
CA ILE A 161 9.98 30.91 6.23
C ILE A 161 9.79 30.25 4.87
N HIS A 162 10.53 30.72 3.86
CA HIS A 162 10.42 30.25 2.47
C HIS A 162 10.42 28.72 2.31
N LYS A 163 11.21 27.97 3.09
CA LYS A 163 11.20 26.50 3.03
C LYS A 163 9.85 25.90 3.40
N PHE A 164 9.21 26.47 4.41
CA PHE A 164 7.95 26.04 5.01
C PHE A 164 6.74 26.78 4.42
N ARG A 165 6.94 27.60 3.39
CA ARG A 165 5.91 28.38 2.70
C ARG A 165 4.67 27.54 2.34
N CYS A 166 3.56 28.25 2.22
CA CYS A 166 2.32 27.74 1.63
C CYS A 166 2.58 27.17 0.22
N ARG A 167 1.92 26.05 -0.09
CA ARG A 167 2.03 25.31 -1.36
C ARG A 167 0.73 25.26 -2.17
N LYS A 168 -0.30 26.02 -1.77
CA LYS A 168 -1.60 26.05 -2.45
C LYS A 168 -1.52 26.41 -3.93
N ASN A 169 -0.78 27.47 -4.26
CA ASN A 169 -0.70 27.97 -5.64
C ASN A 169 0.32 27.18 -6.49
N GLU A 170 1.39 26.73 -5.87
CA GLU A 170 2.43 25.92 -6.52
C GLU A 170 3.12 24.99 -5.53
N ILE A 171 3.31 23.75 -5.99
CA ILE A 171 3.97 22.69 -5.25
C ILE A 171 5.07 22.08 -6.11
N GLU A 172 6.14 21.66 -5.46
CA GLU A 172 7.25 21.03 -6.13
C GLU A 172 6.85 19.68 -6.78
N VAL A 173 7.61 19.28 -7.79
CA VAL A 173 7.43 18.01 -8.49
C VAL A 173 8.68 17.15 -8.41
N LYS A 174 8.50 15.85 -8.66
CA LYS A 174 9.55 14.96 -9.15
C LYS A 174 9.19 14.45 -10.54
N CYS A 175 10.16 13.84 -11.21
CA CYS A 175 9.97 13.37 -12.57
C CYS A 175 10.37 11.91 -12.75
N ILE A 176 9.64 11.23 -13.64
CA ILE A 176 10.06 9.96 -14.25
C ILE A 176 10.24 10.24 -15.74
N PHE A 177 11.42 9.92 -16.29
CA PHE A 177 11.75 10.36 -17.65
C PHE A 177 12.64 9.38 -18.43
N LYS A 178 12.55 9.46 -19.75
CA LYS A 178 13.33 8.64 -20.69
C LYS A 178 14.79 9.11 -20.74
N THR A 179 15.71 8.18 -20.52
CA THR A 179 17.16 8.48 -20.51
C THR A 179 17.69 8.88 -21.89
N SER A 180 17.00 8.50 -22.96
CA SER A 180 17.35 8.85 -24.35
C SER A 180 17.12 10.32 -24.68
N ARG A 181 16.34 11.05 -23.88
CA ARG A 181 15.91 12.42 -24.17
C ARG A 181 16.66 13.48 -23.38
N PHE A 182 17.11 13.14 -22.17
CA PHE A 182 17.69 14.11 -21.24
C PHE A 182 19.17 13.82 -20.97
N SER A 183 20.03 14.82 -21.13
CA SER A 183 21.49 14.68 -20.96
C SER A 183 21.92 14.71 -19.49
N ASP A 184 21.20 15.50 -18.69
CA ASP A 184 21.54 15.84 -17.31
C ASP A 184 20.29 15.82 -16.42
N ILE A 185 20.50 15.91 -15.10
CA ILE A 185 19.44 15.99 -14.09
C ILE A 185 19.73 17.10 -13.06
N LYS A 186 18.66 17.61 -12.45
CA LYS A 186 18.63 18.45 -11.24
C LYS A 186 17.67 17.83 -10.23
N ASP A 187 17.65 18.39 -9.02
CA ASP A 187 16.88 17.88 -7.88
C ASP A 187 15.41 17.55 -8.16
N HIS A 188 14.72 18.32 -9.02
CA HIS A 188 13.28 18.14 -9.27
C HIS A 188 12.92 17.62 -10.67
N HIS A 189 13.78 17.83 -11.66
CA HIS A 189 13.47 17.53 -13.04
C HIS A 189 14.73 17.29 -13.88
N PRO A 190 14.62 16.55 -15.00
CA PRO A 190 15.74 16.39 -15.92
C PRO A 190 16.06 17.70 -16.65
N ILE A 191 17.22 17.77 -17.29
CA ILE A 191 17.61 18.91 -18.15
C ILE A 191 17.64 18.44 -19.60
N THR A 192 16.94 19.18 -20.46
CA THR A 192 16.95 18.97 -21.91
C THR A 192 18.10 19.72 -22.57
N ASN A 193 18.64 19.17 -23.65
CA ASN A 193 19.41 19.97 -24.60
C ASN A 193 18.43 20.90 -25.33
N LYS A 194 18.82 22.17 -25.52
CA LYS A 194 17.94 23.24 -26.06
C LYS A 194 17.35 22.94 -27.45
N GLU A 195 17.92 21.98 -28.18
CA GLU A 195 17.57 21.68 -29.56
C GLU A 195 16.50 20.59 -29.73
N SER A 196 16.14 19.84 -28.68
CA SER A 196 15.17 18.74 -28.78
C SER A 196 13.84 19.07 -28.10
N LYS A 197 12.74 19.10 -28.86
CA LYS A 197 11.38 19.12 -28.32
C LYS A 197 11.10 17.76 -27.66
N SER A 198 10.86 17.77 -26.35
CA SER A 198 10.49 16.58 -25.57
C SER A 198 9.01 16.65 -25.20
N SER A 199 8.31 15.51 -25.24
CA SER A 199 6.92 15.41 -24.78
C SER A 199 6.89 15.29 -23.25
N ILE A 200 6.32 16.29 -22.59
CA ILE A 200 6.32 16.41 -21.13
C ILE A 200 4.88 16.58 -20.68
N VAL A 201 4.43 15.72 -19.78
CA VAL A 201 3.04 15.72 -19.29
C VAL A 201 3.02 15.71 -17.77
N ASN A 202 1.93 16.19 -17.17
CA ASN A 202 1.68 15.97 -15.75
C ASN A 202 1.05 14.58 -15.49
N SER A 203 1.25 14.06 -14.29
CA SER A 203 0.70 12.76 -13.87
C SER A 203 -0.75 12.82 -13.39
N ILE A 204 -1.39 13.99 -13.36
CA ILE A 204 -2.76 14.14 -12.87
C ILE A 204 -3.75 13.73 -13.96
N ASN A 205 -3.64 14.36 -15.13
CA ASN A 205 -4.55 14.21 -16.26
C ASN A 205 -3.84 13.95 -17.61
N LYS A 206 -2.50 13.88 -17.63
CA LYS A 206 -1.66 13.68 -18.83
C LYS A 206 -1.67 14.84 -19.81
N GLU A 207 -2.09 16.03 -19.38
CA GLU A 207 -1.95 17.25 -20.20
C GLU A 207 -0.48 17.64 -20.34
N GLU A 208 -0.13 18.19 -21.50
CA GLU A 208 1.22 18.69 -21.76
C GLU A 208 1.55 19.88 -20.86
N GLU A 209 2.77 19.92 -20.35
CA GLU A 209 3.28 21.00 -19.53
C GLU A 209 4.73 21.34 -19.86
N GLU A 210 5.10 22.59 -19.61
CA GLU A 210 6.50 22.98 -19.61
C GLU A 210 7.27 22.29 -18.46
N LEU A 211 8.53 21.97 -18.76
CA LEU A 211 9.43 21.43 -17.75
C LEU A 211 9.78 22.52 -16.74
N SER A 212 9.32 22.33 -15.52
CA SER A 212 9.61 23.20 -14.40
C SER A 212 9.65 22.39 -13.11
N PRO A 213 10.24 22.90 -12.03
CA PRO A 213 10.23 22.23 -10.73
C PRO A 213 8.87 22.29 -10.03
N PHE A 214 7.82 22.84 -10.66
CA PHE A 214 6.53 23.12 -10.01
C PHE A 214 5.32 22.60 -10.80
N TYR A 215 4.26 22.29 -10.06
CA TYR A 215 2.90 22.05 -10.53
C TYR A 215 1.97 23.08 -9.89
N LYS A 216 1.03 23.62 -10.67
CA LYS A 216 0.17 24.74 -10.24
C LYS A 216 -1.18 24.26 -9.71
N ASN A 217 -1.64 24.91 -8.64
CA ASN A 217 -2.99 24.76 -8.08
C ASN A 217 -3.39 23.29 -7.88
N LEU A 218 -2.55 22.50 -7.20
CA LEU A 218 -2.93 21.15 -6.77
C LEU A 218 -4.05 21.26 -5.73
N ASN A 219 -5.01 20.34 -5.77
CA ASN A 219 -6.16 20.31 -4.86
C ASN A 219 -6.58 18.86 -4.62
N GLU A 220 -7.48 18.63 -3.66
CA GLU A 220 -7.85 17.27 -3.23
C GLU A 220 -8.51 16.45 -4.35
N GLU A 221 -9.35 17.10 -5.17
CA GLU A 221 -10.01 16.47 -6.32
C GLU A 221 -9.00 15.99 -7.38
N LYS A 222 -7.93 16.77 -7.63
CA LYS A 222 -6.84 16.38 -8.53
C LYS A 222 -6.04 15.22 -7.97
N ILE A 223 -5.71 15.23 -6.67
CA ILE A 223 -4.98 14.13 -6.00
C ILE A 223 -5.78 12.83 -6.10
N LYS A 224 -7.09 12.87 -5.87
CA LYS A 224 -7.99 11.72 -5.95
C LYS A 224 -8.02 11.08 -7.36
N LYS A 225 -7.92 11.90 -8.40
CA LYS A 225 -7.99 11.46 -9.82
C LYS A 225 -6.62 11.18 -10.43
N ALA A 226 -5.53 11.53 -9.76
CA ALA A 226 -4.18 11.44 -10.29
C ALA A 226 -3.79 10.01 -10.72
N TYR A 227 -2.99 9.87 -11.77
CA TYR A 227 -2.35 8.58 -12.06
C TYR A 227 -1.21 8.32 -11.07
N LEU A 228 -0.30 9.28 -10.92
CA LEU A 228 0.81 9.23 -9.98
C LEU A 228 0.85 10.50 -9.11
N VAL A 229 1.24 10.35 -7.86
CA VAL A 229 1.62 11.45 -6.95
C VAL A 229 2.88 11.04 -6.19
N CYS A 230 3.59 12.00 -5.59
CA CYS A 230 4.78 11.75 -4.79
C CYS A 230 4.53 12.16 -3.34
N TYR A 231 4.37 11.20 -2.44
CA TYR A 231 4.21 11.49 -1.01
C TYR A 231 5.56 11.91 -0.42
N HIS A 232 5.61 13.12 0.15
CA HIS A 232 6.83 13.69 0.73
C HIS A 232 6.77 13.67 2.26
N TYR A 233 7.54 12.79 2.87
CA TYR A 233 7.65 12.58 4.31
C TYR A 233 8.68 13.52 4.95
N ARG A 234 8.51 14.82 4.71
CA ARG A 234 9.44 15.84 5.21
C ARG A 234 9.45 15.90 6.74
N ILE A 235 8.29 15.75 7.38
CA ILE A 235 8.11 15.78 8.83
C ILE A 235 7.55 14.42 9.25
N ILE A 236 8.40 13.63 9.92
CA ILE A 236 8.11 12.21 10.22
C ILE A 236 7.73 12.03 11.68
N SER A 237 8.55 12.58 12.57
CA SER A 237 8.40 12.51 14.02
C SER A 237 9.17 13.66 14.67
N GLN A 238 8.91 13.91 15.95
CA GLN A 238 9.71 14.85 16.74
C GLN A 238 11.18 14.42 16.81
N GLU A 239 11.46 13.14 17.05
CA GLU A 239 12.82 12.58 17.05
C GLU A 239 13.54 12.82 15.72
N ASN A 240 12.90 12.51 14.58
CA ASN A 240 13.48 12.73 13.26
C ASN A 240 13.80 14.21 13.01
N ASN A 241 12.90 15.10 13.43
CA ASN A 241 13.12 16.55 13.33
C ASN A 241 14.32 17.02 14.16
N LEU A 242 14.47 16.51 15.39
CA LEU A 242 15.63 16.81 16.24
C LEU A 242 16.94 16.32 15.61
N ASN A 243 16.95 15.11 15.03
CA ASN A 243 18.10 14.58 14.31
C ASN A 243 18.45 15.43 13.08
N LYS A 244 17.46 15.87 12.29
CA LYS A 244 17.66 16.79 11.15
C LYS A 244 18.30 18.11 11.60
N LEU A 245 17.80 18.72 12.67
CA LEU A 245 18.34 19.98 13.21
C LEU A 245 19.78 19.84 13.72
N LYS A 246 20.14 18.66 14.24
CA LYS A 246 21.48 18.36 14.76
C LYS A 246 22.49 18.07 13.65
N ASN A 247 22.11 17.23 12.69
CA ASN A 247 23.05 16.57 11.77
C ASN A 247 22.99 17.09 10.33
N ASN A 248 21.86 17.69 9.90
CA ASN A 248 21.74 18.22 8.55
C ASN A 248 22.26 19.68 8.49
N MET A 249 23.42 19.86 7.84
CA MET A 249 24.09 21.17 7.72
C MET A 249 23.20 22.25 7.12
N TRP A 250 22.28 21.90 6.22
CA TRP A 250 21.38 22.89 5.61
C TRP A 250 20.38 23.44 6.65
N TYR A 251 19.85 22.58 7.52
CA TYR A 251 18.97 23.01 8.61
C TYR A 251 19.73 23.79 9.67
N LYS A 252 20.91 23.30 10.06
CA LYS A 252 21.78 23.92 11.06
C LYS A 252 22.26 25.31 10.63
N ASN A 253 22.75 25.45 9.41
CA ASN A 253 23.29 26.72 8.89
C ASN A 253 22.20 27.78 8.70
N LYS A 254 20.94 27.36 8.52
CA LYS A 254 19.80 28.28 8.43
C LYS A 254 19.19 28.63 9.80
N GLY A 255 19.67 28.00 10.88
CA GLY A 255 19.23 28.28 12.24
C GLY A 255 17.77 27.91 12.51
N TYR A 256 17.23 26.91 11.80
CA TYR A 256 15.85 26.48 12.05
C TYR A 256 15.70 25.85 13.44
N THR A 257 14.50 26.00 13.99
CA THR A 257 14.12 25.47 15.30
C THR A 257 13.11 24.34 15.15
N LEU A 258 12.93 23.55 16.22
CA LEU A 258 11.87 22.54 16.25
C LEU A 258 10.48 23.18 16.09
N ASN A 259 10.30 24.42 16.58
CA ASN A 259 9.07 25.17 16.43
C ASN A 259 8.77 25.49 14.95
N ASP A 260 9.77 25.91 14.17
CA ASP A 260 9.60 26.19 12.74
C ASP A 260 9.11 24.96 11.97
N LEU A 261 9.67 23.78 12.29
CA LEU A 261 9.26 22.52 11.68
C LEU A 261 7.83 22.14 12.10
N ARG A 262 7.49 22.28 13.38
CA ARG A 262 6.14 21.98 13.92
C ARG A 262 5.06 22.89 13.34
N GLN A 263 5.36 24.18 13.16
CA GLN A 263 4.43 25.13 12.53
C GLN A 263 4.17 24.80 11.05
N SER A 264 5.00 23.95 10.44
CA SER A 264 4.83 23.47 9.07
C SER A 264 4.27 22.04 8.98
N ASP A 265 3.76 21.49 10.08
CA ASP A 265 3.18 20.14 10.11
C ASP A 265 1.65 20.23 10.21
N HIS A 266 0.95 19.90 9.12
CA HIS A 266 -0.50 20.05 9.02
C HIS A 266 -1.16 18.69 8.84
N ALA A 267 -1.61 18.08 9.94
CA ALA A 267 -2.34 16.82 9.96
C ALA A 267 -3.84 17.06 9.75
N GLU A 268 -4.29 17.13 8.49
CA GLU A 268 -5.65 17.58 8.18
C GLU A 268 -6.48 16.56 7.40
N VAL A 269 -5.84 15.68 6.63
CA VAL A 269 -6.49 14.61 5.88
C VAL A 269 -5.91 13.28 6.30
N PHE A 270 -6.79 12.35 6.67
CA PHE A 270 -6.45 10.94 6.84
C PHE A 270 -6.29 10.29 5.46
N ASP A 271 -5.13 9.70 5.20
CA ASP A 271 -4.75 9.06 3.93
C ASP A 271 -3.86 7.84 4.21
N ASN A 272 -4.50 6.69 4.44
CA ASN A 272 -3.84 5.40 4.67
C ASN A 272 -3.43 4.67 3.37
N HIS A 273 -3.41 5.36 2.22
CA HIS A 273 -3.14 4.74 0.92
C HIS A 273 -1.80 3.98 0.89
N MET A 274 -0.76 4.56 1.48
CA MET A 274 0.57 3.92 1.51
C MET A 274 0.62 2.73 2.47
N SER A 275 -0.07 2.81 3.62
CA SER A 275 -0.21 1.69 4.55
C SER A 275 -0.81 0.47 3.83
N ILE A 276 -1.90 0.68 3.09
CA ILE A 276 -2.60 -0.37 2.36
C ILE A 276 -1.80 -0.90 1.17
N LYS A 277 -1.23 -0.02 0.33
CA LYS A 277 -0.51 -0.43 -0.89
C LYS A 277 0.81 -1.12 -0.56
N ASN A 278 1.50 -0.69 0.50
CA ASN A 278 2.78 -1.28 0.88
C ASN A 278 2.60 -2.69 1.45
N ASN A 279 1.48 -2.98 2.10
CA ASN A 279 1.25 -4.27 2.76
C ASN A 279 0.58 -5.32 1.85
N THR A 280 1.10 -6.56 1.88
CA THR A 280 0.57 -7.70 1.12
C THR A 280 -0.05 -8.79 2.00
N ARG A 281 -0.09 -8.60 3.32
CA ARG A 281 -0.70 -9.57 4.23
C ARG A 281 -2.17 -9.77 3.89
N LYS A 282 -2.62 -11.01 4.05
CA LYS A 282 -4.02 -11.36 3.84
C LYS A 282 -4.78 -11.30 5.16
N ILE A 283 -6.04 -10.90 5.11
CA ILE A 283 -6.98 -10.89 6.23
C ILE A 283 -8.11 -11.87 5.88
N PHE A 284 -8.30 -12.86 6.72
CA PHE A 284 -9.36 -13.85 6.58
C PHE A 284 -10.41 -13.65 7.66
N ILE A 285 -11.62 -13.27 7.25
CA ILE A 285 -12.79 -13.23 8.11
C ILE A 285 -13.39 -14.65 8.10
N ILE A 286 -13.14 -15.40 9.16
CA ILE A 286 -13.40 -16.84 9.24
C ILE A 286 -14.62 -17.23 10.08
N GLY A 287 -15.39 -16.25 10.56
CA GLY A 287 -16.66 -16.51 11.20
C GLY A 287 -17.72 -17.03 10.22
N PHE A 288 -18.80 -17.56 10.79
CA PHE A 288 -19.91 -18.08 10.01
C PHE A 288 -20.59 -17.00 9.18
N ASN A 289 -21.29 -17.42 8.12
CA ASN A 289 -22.22 -16.56 7.43
C ASN A 289 -23.23 -15.97 8.43
N ARG A 290 -23.75 -14.77 8.16
CA ARG A 290 -24.71 -14.07 9.04
C ARG A 290 -24.15 -13.56 10.39
N CYS A 291 -22.84 -13.52 10.54
CA CYS A 291 -22.15 -12.92 11.71
C CYS A 291 -21.52 -11.55 11.38
N GLY A 292 -22.18 -10.71 10.57
CA GLY A 292 -21.63 -9.38 10.23
C GLY A 292 -20.50 -9.40 9.18
N THR A 293 -20.35 -10.50 8.42
CA THR A 293 -19.35 -10.65 7.35
C THR A 293 -19.39 -9.50 6.34
N ARG A 294 -20.60 -9.03 5.98
CA ARG A 294 -20.79 -7.90 5.06
C ARG A 294 -20.35 -6.57 5.67
N SER A 295 -20.67 -6.30 6.94
CA SER A 295 -20.26 -5.07 7.63
C SER A 295 -18.73 -4.97 7.69
N LEU A 296 -18.06 -6.07 8.02
CA LEU A 296 -16.60 -6.15 8.01
C LEU A 296 -16.03 -5.99 6.60
N HIS A 297 -16.62 -6.63 5.58
CA HIS A 297 -16.21 -6.46 4.18
C HIS A 297 -16.18 -4.98 3.76
N TYR A 298 -17.24 -4.21 4.06
CA TYR A 298 -17.28 -2.80 3.71
C TYR A 298 -16.33 -1.94 4.54
N LEU A 299 -16.07 -2.26 5.82
CA LEU A 299 -15.01 -1.58 6.57
C LEU A 299 -13.67 -1.64 5.83
N PHE A 300 -13.27 -2.83 5.38
CA PHE A 300 -12.00 -2.99 4.67
C PHE A 300 -12.03 -2.39 3.27
N LYS A 301 -13.13 -2.59 2.53
CA LYS A 301 -13.27 -2.11 1.16
C LYS A 301 -13.26 -0.59 1.08
N GLU A 302 -14.00 0.10 1.95
CA GLU A 302 -14.05 1.57 1.97
C GLU A 302 -12.74 2.19 2.47
N ASN A 303 -11.99 1.49 3.32
CA ASN A 303 -10.60 1.83 3.62
C ASN A 303 -9.69 1.71 2.39
N GLY A 304 -10.10 0.98 1.35
CA GLY A 304 -9.37 0.85 0.08
C GLY A 304 -8.62 -0.46 -0.09
N LEU A 305 -8.81 -1.44 0.80
CA LEU A 305 -8.26 -2.78 0.63
C LEU A 305 -8.98 -3.52 -0.50
N SER A 306 -8.25 -4.36 -1.24
CA SER A 306 -8.86 -5.24 -2.24
C SER A 306 -9.59 -6.39 -1.54
N CYS A 307 -10.92 -6.47 -1.68
CA CYS A 307 -11.76 -7.37 -0.89
C CYS A 307 -12.61 -8.32 -1.74
N ILE A 308 -12.70 -9.59 -1.33
CA ILE A 308 -13.57 -10.62 -1.89
C ILE A 308 -14.55 -11.10 -0.81
N HIS A 309 -15.85 -11.09 -1.13
CA HIS A 309 -16.94 -11.49 -0.26
C HIS A 309 -17.90 -12.40 -1.01
N TRP A 310 -17.96 -13.68 -0.60
CA TRP A 310 -18.77 -14.77 -1.18
C TRP A 310 -18.54 -15.10 -2.67
N ASP A 311 -18.58 -14.07 -3.51
CA ASP A 311 -18.36 -14.08 -4.95
C ASP A 311 -19.29 -15.05 -5.69
N SER A 312 -20.56 -15.12 -5.26
CA SER A 312 -21.59 -15.95 -5.91
C SER A 312 -21.23 -17.44 -5.97
N ASP A 313 -20.78 -17.98 -4.83
CA ASP A 313 -20.21 -19.32 -4.63
C ASP A 313 -18.90 -19.60 -5.41
N ASN A 314 -18.47 -18.69 -6.30
CA ASN A 314 -17.26 -18.88 -7.10
C ASN A 314 -16.01 -19.00 -6.23
N LEU A 315 -15.98 -18.27 -5.10
CA LEU A 315 -14.87 -18.34 -4.15
C LEU A 315 -14.69 -19.76 -3.61
N VAL A 316 -15.74 -20.34 -3.04
CA VAL A 316 -15.70 -21.71 -2.50
C VAL A 316 -15.46 -22.74 -3.61
N LYS A 317 -16.13 -22.61 -4.75
CA LYS A 317 -15.92 -23.52 -5.90
C LYS A 317 -14.46 -23.52 -6.38
N THR A 318 -13.83 -22.35 -6.39
CA THR A 318 -12.40 -22.20 -6.75
C THR A 318 -11.50 -22.86 -5.71
N ILE A 319 -11.75 -22.62 -4.42
CA ILE A 319 -10.99 -23.23 -3.32
C ILE A 319 -11.08 -24.76 -3.39
N GLU A 320 -12.29 -25.31 -3.50
CA GLU A 320 -12.53 -26.76 -3.58
C GLU A 320 -11.82 -27.40 -4.78
N LYS A 321 -11.95 -26.77 -5.96
CA LYS A 321 -11.24 -27.22 -7.18
C LYS A 321 -9.73 -27.23 -6.98
N ASN A 322 -9.19 -26.18 -6.37
CA ASN A 322 -7.75 -26.04 -6.17
C ASN A 322 -7.21 -27.00 -5.11
N ILE A 323 -7.93 -27.20 -4.00
CA ILE A 323 -7.57 -28.20 -2.98
C ILE A 323 -7.50 -29.60 -3.61
N LYS A 324 -8.52 -29.99 -4.38
CA LYS A 324 -8.55 -31.29 -5.09
C LYS A 324 -7.39 -31.44 -6.08
N ALA A 325 -6.94 -30.35 -6.68
CA ALA A 325 -5.82 -30.32 -7.60
C ALA A 325 -4.43 -30.16 -6.92
N GLY A 326 -4.36 -30.14 -5.58
CA GLY A 326 -3.10 -29.94 -4.84
C GLY A 326 -2.51 -28.53 -5.00
N LYS A 327 -3.32 -27.54 -5.36
CA LYS A 327 -2.91 -26.15 -5.56
C LYS A 327 -3.20 -25.29 -4.33
N LYS A 328 -2.68 -24.06 -4.34
CA LYS A 328 -3.08 -23.04 -3.36
C LYS A 328 -4.55 -22.67 -3.56
N ALA A 329 -5.25 -22.39 -2.48
CA ALA A 329 -6.70 -22.17 -2.45
C ALA A 329 -7.18 -21.14 -3.49
N PHE A 330 -6.41 -20.08 -3.75
CA PHE A 330 -6.81 -18.97 -4.63
C PHE A 330 -6.16 -18.99 -6.01
N TYR A 331 -5.41 -20.04 -6.34
CA TYR A 331 -4.69 -20.12 -7.59
C TYR A 331 -5.60 -19.91 -8.82
N ASN A 332 -5.24 -18.95 -9.68
CA ASN A 332 -5.98 -18.50 -10.88
C ASN A 332 -7.45 -18.13 -10.58
N GLY A 333 -7.74 -17.70 -9.36
CA GLY A 333 -9.07 -17.24 -8.97
C GLY A 333 -9.29 -15.80 -9.42
N HIS A 334 -10.48 -15.52 -9.95
CA HIS A 334 -10.87 -14.16 -10.34
C HIS A 334 -12.27 -13.86 -9.87
N THR A 335 -12.49 -12.60 -9.53
CA THR A 335 -13.80 -12.09 -9.13
C THR A 335 -14.80 -12.18 -10.27
N VAL A 336 -16.01 -12.66 -9.95
CA VAL A 336 -17.13 -12.70 -10.89
C VAL A 336 -18.25 -11.73 -10.49
N ASN A 337 -18.39 -11.42 -9.19
CA ASN A 337 -19.37 -10.48 -8.68
C ASN A 337 -18.74 -9.12 -8.38
N SER A 338 -18.57 -8.31 -9.43
CA SER A 338 -17.98 -6.97 -9.34
C SER A 338 -18.84 -5.94 -8.60
N ASN A 339 -20.11 -6.25 -8.30
CA ASN A 339 -20.99 -5.32 -7.57
C ASN A 339 -20.57 -5.20 -6.10
N VAL A 340 -20.12 -6.29 -5.50
CA VAL A 340 -19.71 -6.34 -4.09
C VAL A 340 -18.19 -6.39 -3.94
N ASN A 341 -17.48 -7.02 -4.88
CA ASN A 341 -16.06 -7.30 -4.76
C ASN A 341 -15.17 -6.29 -5.49
N SER A 342 -13.91 -6.20 -5.07
CA SER A 342 -12.88 -5.49 -5.83
C SER A 342 -12.58 -6.26 -7.12
N TYR A 343 -12.45 -5.56 -8.25
CA TYR A 343 -12.10 -6.21 -9.52
C TYR A 343 -10.60 -6.56 -9.55
N CYS A 344 -10.26 -7.73 -9.03
CA CYS A 344 -8.89 -8.25 -8.99
C CYS A 344 -8.86 -9.78 -9.09
N SER A 345 -7.66 -10.32 -9.29
CA SER A 345 -7.39 -11.74 -9.01
C SER A 345 -7.54 -11.99 -7.51
N TYR A 346 -7.79 -13.24 -7.13
CA TYR A 346 -7.81 -13.60 -5.71
C TYR A 346 -6.40 -13.53 -5.11
N GLU A 347 -5.34 -13.82 -5.87
CA GLU A 347 -3.98 -13.67 -5.38
C GLU A 347 -3.63 -12.23 -4.98
N ASP A 348 -4.20 -11.24 -5.67
CA ASP A 348 -3.99 -9.81 -5.39
C ASP A 348 -4.92 -9.27 -4.29
N ALA A 349 -6.02 -9.97 -3.97
CA ALA A 349 -6.96 -9.54 -2.94
C ALA A 349 -6.34 -9.61 -1.54
N GLN A 350 -6.64 -8.64 -0.68
CA GLN A 350 -6.11 -8.55 0.68
C GLN A 350 -7.09 -9.12 1.70
N VAL A 351 -8.39 -8.96 1.51
CA VAL A 351 -9.40 -9.40 2.49
C VAL A 351 -10.37 -10.39 1.87
N PHE A 352 -10.67 -11.46 2.59
CA PHE A 352 -11.66 -12.44 2.19
C PHE A 352 -12.67 -12.66 3.31
N SER A 353 -13.95 -12.74 2.91
CA SER A 353 -15.06 -12.96 3.84
C SER A 353 -16.14 -13.82 3.20
N ASP A 354 -16.98 -14.41 4.06
CA ASP A 354 -18.19 -15.13 3.67
C ASP A 354 -17.92 -16.28 2.68
N PHE A 355 -17.06 -17.21 3.10
CA PHE A 355 -16.68 -18.40 2.33
C PHE A 355 -17.79 -19.46 2.32
N THR A 356 -18.95 -19.11 1.78
CA THR A 356 -20.18 -19.88 1.94
C THR A 356 -20.58 -20.57 0.64
N CYS A 357 -20.91 -21.85 0.72
CA CYS A 357 -21.59 -22.61 -0.34
C CYS A 357 -22.56 -23.61 0.29
N HIS A 358 -23.84 -23.22 0.36
CA HIS A 358 -24.88 -23.98 1.06
C HIS A 358 -25.18 -25.34 0.45
N GLU A 359 -24.87 -25.55 -0.83
CA GLU A 359 -25.15 -26.80 -1.54
C GLU A 359 -24.28 -27.97 -1.09
N ILE A 360 -23.09 -27.67 -0.57
CA ILE A 360 -22.12 -28.66 -0.09
C ILE A 360 -21.79 -28.47 1.40
N ASP A 361 -22.60 -27.67 2.11
CA ASP A 361 -22.44 -27.33 3.52
C ASP A 361 -21.02 -26.85 3.90
N LYS A 362 -20.48 -25.94 3.09
CA LYS A 362 -19.17 -25.35 3.32
C LYS A 362 -19.27 -23.88 3.73
N ASP A 363 -18.53 -23.55 4.78
CA ASP A 363 -18.37 -22.21 5.34
C ASP A 363 -16.87 -21.92 5.60
N ALA A 364 -16.53 -20.71 6.03
CA ALA A 364 -15.14 -20.31 6.32
C ALA A 364 -14.44 -21.21 7.36
N LYS A 365 -15.22 -21.78 8.30
CA LYS A 365 -14.76 -22.77 9.29
C LYS A 365 -14.10 -24.00 8.67
N ASP A 366 -14.39 -24.30 7.40
CA ASP A 366 -13.86 -25.49 6.72
C ASP A 366 -12.47 -25.25 6.12
N TYR A 367 -12.04 -23.99 6.03
CA TYR A 367 -10.88 -23.59 5.24
C TYR A 367 -9.74 -22.96 6.04
N TYR A 368 -9.96 -22.53 7.29
CA TYR A 368 -8.97 -21.75 8.05
C TYR A 368 -7.58 -22.41 8.12
N LYS A 369 -7.49 -23.73 8.33
CA LYS A 369 -6.21 -24.47 8.34
C LYS A 369 -5.51 -24.44 6.98
N LYS A 370 -6.27 -24.60 5.90
CA LYS A 370 -5.74 -24.56 4.53
C LYS A 370 -5.30 -23.15 4.14
N LEU A 371 -6.07 -22.14 4.52
CA LEU A 371 -5.73 -20.73 4.30
C LEU A 371 -4.45 -20.34 5.03
N ASP A 372 -4.30 -20.76 6.29
CA ASP A 372 -3.09 -20.54 7.09
C ASP A 372 -1.86 -21.23 6.49
N TYR A 373 -2.03 -22.47 6.03
CA TYR A 373 -0.96 -23.20 5.34
C TYR A 373 -0.54 -22.54 4.01
N ASP A 374 -1.51 -22.17 3.16
CA ASP A 374 -1.21 -21.62 1.83
C ASP A 374 -0.68 -20.18 1.87
N TYR A 375 -1.09 -19.41 2.89
CA TYR A 375 -0.80 -17.99 3.07
C TYR A 375 -0.28 -17.72 4.50
N PRO A 376 0.97 -18.11 4.81
CA PRO A 376 1.58 -17.81 6.10
C PRO A 376 1.66 -16.29 6.34
N ASN A 377 1.71 -15.89 7.62
CA ASN A 377 1.71 -14.48 8.08
C ASN A 377 0.40 -13.71 7.81
N SER A 378 -0.70 -14.42 7.55
CA SER A 378 -2.03 -13.82 7.42
C SER A 378 -2.67 -13.53 8.78
N LYS A 379 -3.61 -12.58 8.79
CA LYS A 379 -4.45 -12.22 9.94
C LYS A 379 -5.79 -12.94 9.84
N PHE A 380 -6.31 -13.41 10.97
CA PHE A 380 -7.56 -14.17 11.07
C PHE A 380 -8.50 -13.48 12.05
N ILE A 381 -9.72 -13.19 11.59
CA ILE A 381 -10.79 -12.58 12.39
C ILE A 381 -11.93 -13.58 12.48
N LEU A 382 -12.11 -14.17 13.67
CA LEU A 382 -13.28 -14.98 14.00
C LEU A 382 -14.39 -14.07 14.53
N ASN A 383 -15.25 -13.62 13.61
CA ASN A 383 -16.43 -12.85 13.97
C ASN A 383 -17.55 -13.79 14.47
N ILE A 384 -18.06 -13.52 15.68
CA ILE A 384 -19.09 -14.30 16.36
C ILE A 384 -20.26 -13.41 16.77
N ARG A 385 -21.37 -14.02 17.16
CA ARG A 385 -22.55 -13.37 17.71
C ARG A 385 -23.31 -14.34 18.63
N ASN A 386 -24.40 -13.92 19.25
CA ASN A 386 -25.29 -14.86 19.95
C ASN A 386 -25.77 -16.00 19.02
N VAL A 387 -25.57 -17.26 19.42
CA VAL A 387 -25.86 -18.43 18.57
C VAL A 387 -27.34 -18.58 18.20
N ASP A 388 -28.26 -18.25 19.12
CA ASP A 388 -29.70 -18.34 18.83
C ASP A 388 -30.12 -17.26 17.82
N ASP A 389 -29.55 -16.06 17.93
CA ASP A 389 -29.80 -14.99 16.96
C ASP A 389 -29.14 -15.27 15.61
N TRP A 390 -27.99 -15.94 15.60
CA TRP A 390 -27.38 -16.46 14.37
C TRP A 390 -28.29 -17.48 13.68
N ILE A 391 -28.84 -18.46 14.41
CA ILE A 391 -29.78 -19.46 13.86
C ILE A 391 -31.02 -18.78 13.29
N LYS A 392 -31.65 -17.86 14.05
CA LYS A 392 -32.80 -17.07 13.56
C LYS A 392 -32.45 -16.32 12.27
N SER A 393 -31.25 -15.75 12.19
CA SER A 393 -30.78 -15.03 10.99
C SER A 393 -30.53 -15.95 9.81
N ARG A 394 -29.95 -17.16 10.03
CA ARG A 394 -29.77 -18.19 8.99
C ARG A 394 -31.11 -18.66 8.44
N LYS A 395 -32.11 -18.90 9.30
CA LYS A 395 -33.46 -19.33 8.88
C LYS A 395 -34.15 -18.33 7.96
N LYS A 396 -33.98 -17.04 8.22
CA LYS A 396 -34.57 -15.97 7.39
C LYS A 396 -33.79 -15.70 6.09
N HIS A 397 -32.55 -16.15 6.00
CA HIS A 397 -31.69 -15.82 4.87
C HIS A 397 -32.18 -16.50 3.57
N SER A 398 -32.09 -15.77 2.46
CA SER A 398 -32.58 -16.22 1.14
C SER A 398 -34.03 -16.69 1.16
N ASN A 399 -34.90 -16.02 1.93
CA ASN A 399 -36.31 -16.35 2.09
C ASN A 399 -36.56 -17.81 2.53
N GLY A 400 -35.66 -18.38 3.34
CA GLY A 400 -35.79 -19.74 3.86
C GLY A 400 -35.17 -20.84 3.00
N LEU A 401 -34.71 -20.53 1.79
CA LEU A 401 -34.10 -21.51 0.87
C LEU A 401 -32.91 -22.26 1.46
N ILE A 402 -32.18 -21.62 2.39
CA ILE A 402 -31.03 -22.25 3.05
C ILE A 402 -31.46 -23.39 3.96
N VAL A 403 -32.59 -23.21 4.67
CA VAL A 403 -33.15 -24.26 5.54
C VAL A 403 -33.49 -25.48 4.70
N GLU A 404 -34.13 -25.30 3.54
CA GLU A 404 -34.47 -26.40 2.63
C GLU A 404 -33.22 -27.14 2.12
N LYS A 405 -32.22 -26.41 1.63
CA LYS A 405 -30.96 -26.99 1.14
C LYS A 405 -30.25 -27.80 2.24
N GLN A 406 -30.20 -27.26 3.45
CA GLN A 406 -29.46 -27.84 4.57
C GLN A 406 -30.19 -29.03 5.19
N LYS A 407 -31.52 -28.98 5.31
CA LYS A 407 -32.33 -30.16 5.69
C LYS A 407 -32.12 -31.31 4.72
N LYS A 408 -32.08 -31.02 3.41
CA LYS A 408 -31.80 -32.03 2.39
C LYS A 408 -30.38 -32.60 2.52
N TYR A 409 -29.39 -31.74 2.75
CA TYR A 409 -27.99 -32.16 2.89
C TYR A 409 -27.77 -33.08 4.12
N HIS A 410 -28.33 -32.70 5.27
CA HIS A 410 -28.20 -33.47 6.50
C HIS A 410 -29.24 -34.59 6.65
N ASN A 411 -30.23 -34.66 5.76
CA ASN A 411 -31.38 -35.56 5.85
C ASN A 411 -32.10 -35.47 7.22
N CYS A 412 -32.52 -34.26 7.61
CA CYS A 412 -33.04 -33.99 8.96
C CYS A 412 -34.31 -33.13 8.99
N SER A 413 -34.99 -33.12 10.14
CA SER A 413 -36.05 -32.18 10.48
C SER A 413 -35.48 -30.79 10.79
N GLU A 414 -36.36 -29.79 10.93
CA GLU A 414 -35.90 -28.44 11.27
C GLU A 414 -35.34 -28.34 12.71
N ASP A 415 -35.98 -28.98 13.70
CA ASP A 415 -35.47 -29.00 15.07
C ASP A 415 -34.12 -29.73 15.17
N GLN A 416 -33.95 -30.80 14.39
CA GLN A 416 -32.67 -31.48 14.26
C GLN A 416 -31.62 -30.57 13.62
N LEU A 417 -32.00 -29.78 12.61
CA LEU A 417 -31.09 -28.82 11.97
C LEU A 417 -30.60 -27.75 12.96
N ASP A 418 -31.46 -27.23 13.83
CA ASP A 418 -31.07 -26.27 14.87
C ASP A 418 -30.04 -26.88 15.82
N ALA A 419 -30.25 -28.12 16.27
CA ALA A 419 -29.30 -28.84 17.12
C ALA A 419 -27.96 -29.11 16.41
N ILE A 420 -28.00 -29.45 15.12
CA ILE A 420 -26.81 -29.61 14.27
C ILE A 420 -26.03 -28.29 14.20
N TRP A 421 -26.73 -27.18 13.93
CA TRP A 421 -26.09 -25.87 13.81
C TRP A 421 -25.50 -25.38 15.13
N LYS A 422 -26.18 -25.58 16.28
CA LYS A 422 -25.61 -25.28 17.61
C LYS A 422 -24.35 -26.10 17.88
N THR A 423 -24.41 -27.41 17.64
CA THR A 423 -23.25 -28.30 17.84
C THR A 423 -22.08 -27.91 16.94
N MET A 424 -22.35 -27.61 15.67
CA MET A 424 -21.37 -27.15 14.70
C MET A 424 -20.73 -25.83 15.14
N TRP A 425 -21.55 -24.87 15.59
CA TRP A 425 -21.10 -23.58 16.09
C TRP A 425 -20.09 -23.72 17.24
N ASP A 426 -20.49 -24.42 18.30
CA ASP A 426 -19.65 -24.60 19.50
C ASP A 426 -18.36 -25.35 19.18
N LYS A 427 -18.47 -26.44 18.42
CA LYS A 427 -17.33 -27.25 18.03
C LYS A 427 -16.32 -26.46 17.20
N SER A 428 -16.77 -25.76 16.14
CA SER A 428 -15.86 -25.02 15.26
C SER A 428 -15.19 -23.85 15.97
N ILE A 429 -15.91 -23.11 16.83
CA ILE A 429 -15.30 -22.03 17.61
C ILE A 429 -14.24 -22.57 18.56
N LYS A 430 -14.52 -23.68 19.25
CA LYS A 430 -13.55 -24.35 20.13
C LYS A 430 -12.31 -24.79 19.36
N GLU A 431 -12.48 -25.47 18.23
CA GLU A 431 -11.36 -25.94 17.40
C GLU A 431 -10.51 -24.81 16.82
N MET A 432 -11.13 -23.69 16.41
CA MET A 432 -10.39 -22.51 15.93
C MET A 432 -9.61 -21.84 17.07
N LYS A 433 -10.22 -21.67 18.25
CA LYS A 433 -9.53 -21.17 19.45
C LYS A 433 -8.32 -22.02 19.82
N GLU A 434 -8.48 -23.33 19.83
CA GLU A 434 -7.39 -24.27 20.13
C GLU A 434 -6.27 -24.18 19.09
N TYR A 435 -6.62 -24.14 17.80
CA TYR A 435 -5.67 -24.05 16.70
C TYR A 435 -4.81 -22.76 16.75
N PHE A 436 -5.41 -21.62 17.12
CA PHE A 436 -4.73 -20.32 17.17
C PHE A 436 -4.26 -19.90 18.57
N SER A 437 -4.30 -20.79 19.56
CA SER A 437 -4.08 -20.48 20.98
C SER A 437 -2.76 -19.77 21.35
N ASN A 438 -1.74 -19.86 20.50
CA ASN A 438 -0.44 -19.19 20.70
C ASN A 438 -0.14 -18.15 19.61
N ARG A 439 -1.19 -17.57 19.01
CA ARG A 439 -1.09 -16.70 17.84
C ARG A 439 -1.91 -15.43 18.00
N ASP A 440 -1.86 -14.81 19.18
CA ASP A 440 -2.62 -13.58 19.50
C ASP A 440 -2.30 -12.41 18.54
N ASN A 441 -1.10 -12.40 17.94
CA ASN A 441 -0.74 -11.41 16.93
C ASN A 441 -1.36 -11.67 15.56
N ASP A 442 -1.84 -12.88 15.28
CA ASP A 442 -2.39 -13.29 13.98
C ASP A 442 -3.86 -13.66 14.04
N PHE A 443 -4.46 -13.82 15.22
CA PHE A 443 -5.84 -14.25 15.41
C PHE A 443 -6.56 -13.39 16.44
N ILE A 444 -7.78 -12.98 16.09
CA ILE A 444 -8.68 -12.28 17.02
C ILE A 444 -10.11 -12.81 16.92
N ILE A 445 -10.81 -12.76 18.05
CA ILE A 445 -12.25 -13.01 18.13
C ILE A 445 -12.96 -11.68 18.26
N PHE A 446 -13.94 -11.45 17.39
CA PHE A 446 -14.73 -10.23 17.35
C PHE A 446 -16.21 -10.55 17.53
N ASP A 447 -16.79 -10.24 18.68
CA ASP A 447 -18.21 -10.38 18.95
C ASP A 447 -18.96 -9.17 18.38
N ILE A 448 -19.68 -9.37 17.27
CA ILE A 448 -20.36 -8.27 16.58
C ILE A 448 -21.50 -7.65 17.40
N ASP A 449 -22.01 -8.36 18.43
CA ASP A 449 -23.08 -7.84 19.28
C ASP A 449 -22.53 -6.94 20.41
N ASN A 450 -21.26 -7.11 20.81
CA ASN A 450 -20.72 -6.51 22.04
C ASN A 450 -19.38 -5.76 21.89
N ASP A 451 -18.52 -6.13 20.93
CA ASP A 451 -17.19 -5.52 20.76
C ASP A 451 -17.26 -4.20 19.97
N ASP A 452 -16.44 -3.22 20.38
CA ASP A 452 -16.18 -2.01 19.61
C ASP A 452 -15.25 -2.34 18.43
N ILE A 453 -15.49 -1.74 17.26
CA ILE A 453 -14.67 -1.96 16.07
C ILE A 453 -13.19 -1.58 16.26
N LYS A 454 -12.87 -0.72 17.23
CA LYS A 454 -11.49 -0.44 17.65
C LYS A 454 -10.70 -1.71 17.94
N LYS A 455 -11.33 -2.76 18.44
CA LYS A 455 -10.68 -4.06 18.66
C LYS A 455 -10.05 -4.64 17.38
N ILE A 456 -10.70 -4.50 16.22
CA ILE A 456 -10.13 -4.90 14.92
C ILE A 456 -9.07 -3.91 14.45
N SER A 457 -9.30 -2.60 14.64
CA SER A 457 -8.33 -1.58 14.26
C SER A 457 -6.99 -1.74 15.00
N ASP A 458 -7.05 -1.95 16.32
CA ASP A 458 -5.88 -2.13 17.18
C ASP A 458 -5.14 -3.42 16.83
N PHE A 459 -5.87 -4.52 16.60
CA PHE A 459 -5.28 -5.80 16.18
C PHE A 459 -4.49 -5.73 14.85
N LEU A 460 -4.87 -4.79 13.98
CA LEU A 460 -4.27 -4.61 12.67
C LEU A 460 -3.28 -3.45 12.62
N GLU A 461 -3.10 -2.66 13.68
CA GLU A 461 -2.45 -1.34 13.61
C GLU A 461 -1.00 -1.35 13.07
N ASP A 462 -0.30 -2.46 13.24
CA ASP A 462 1.07 -2.65 12.78
C ASP A 462 1.17 -3.04 11.29
N ASP A 463 0.04 -3.43 10.71
CA ASP A 463 -0.07 -3.91 9.34
C ASP A 463 -0.94 -2.98 8.48
N PHE A 464 -2.10 -2.60 8.97
CA PHE A 464 -3.08 -1.75 8.31
C PHE A 464 -3.68 -0.77 9.31
N VAL A 465 -3.56 0.53 9.03
CA VAL A 465 -4.29 1.54 9.82
C VAL A 465 -5.61 1.86 9.15
N LEU A 466 -6.71 1.57 9.86
CA LEU A 466 -8.07 1.70 9.35
C LEU A 466 -8.75 2.97 9.87
N ASP A 467 -9.53 3.63 9.01
CA ASP A 467 -10.58 4.54 9.44
C ASP A 467 -11.79 3.71 9.89
N THR A 468 -12.07 3.74 11.20
CA THR A 468 -13.16 2.99 11.81
C THR A 468 -14.54 3.60 11.52
N GLN A 469 -14.62 4.83 11.00
CA GLN A 469 -15.89 5.46 10.62
C GLN A 469 -16.59 4.72 9.48
N PHE A 470 -15.85 3.96 8.68
CA PHE A 470 -16.43 3.13 7.62
C PHE A 470 -17.14 1.88 8.13
N TYR A 471 -17.02 1.55 9.42
CA TYR A 471 -17.78 0.45 9.99
C TYR A 471 -19.23 0.87 10.25
N THR A 472 -20.14 0.33 9.45
CA THR A 472 -21.57 0.41 9.68
C THR A 472 -22.09 -0.96 10.06
N HIS A 473 -22.61 -1.11 11.29
CA HIS A 473 -23.19 -2.38 11.72
C HIS A 473 -24.56 -2.56 11.03
N ILE A 474 -24.56 -3.18 9.85
CA ILE A 474 -25.77 -3.57 9.14
C ILE A 474 -26.41 -4.73 9.93
N LYS A 475 -27.53 -4.46 10.62
CA LYS A 475 -28.28 -5.47 11.38
C LYS A 475 -29.15 -6.37 10.50
#